data_AF-A0A2A2V3D9-F1
#
_entry.id   AF-A0A2A2V3D9-F1
#
_cell.length_a   1.000
_cell.length_b   1.000
_cell.length_c   1.000
_cell.angle_alpha   90.00
_cell.angle_beta   90.00
_cell.angle_gamma   90.00
#
_symmetry.space_group_name_H-M   'P 1'
#
loop_
_entity.id
_entity.type
_entity.pdbx_description
1 polymer ?
#
loop_
_entity_poly.entity_id
_entity_poly.type
_entity_poly.pdbx_seq_one_letter_code
_entity_poly.pdbx_strand_id
1 'polypeptide(L)'
;MANIDHKQGTYTIAANSSQPFTFWWGRDSKAPNEFFDVSIAPHLDTKHASMEPLHETDRAVYWDHRGGVGVVLILTLKNSNNFPVTFEANHVRIY
;
A
#
# COMPACT_ATOMS: atom_id res chain seq x y z
N MET A 1 18.39 1.03 -19.58
CA MET A 1 18.10 1.64 -18.27
C MET A 1 16.64 1.31 -17.97
N ALA A 2 16.32 0.86 -16.76
CA ALA A 2 14.94 0.52 -16.42
C ALA A 2 14.10 1.80 -16.29
N ASN A 3 12.84 1.74 -16.71
CA ASN A 3 11.87 2.81 -16.48
C ASN A 3 11.29 2.65 -15.08
N ILE A 4 11.08 3.77 -14.39
CA ILE A 4 10.51 3.79 -13.04
C ILE A 4 9.30 4.71 -13.07
N ASP A 5 8.13 4.18 -12.70
CA ASP A 5 6.92 4.97 -12.55
C ASP A 5 6.45 5.01 -11.09
N HIS A 6 5.81 6.12 -10.71
CA HIS A 6 5.30 6.37 -9.37
C HIS A 6 3.81 6.72 -9.39
N LYS A 7 3.05 6.21 -8.42
CA LYS A 7 1.66 6.60 -8.10
C LYS A 7 1.54 6.71 -6.58
N GLN A 8 0.61 7.51 -6.10
CA GLN A 8 0.35 7.63 -4.66
C GLN A 8 -1.16 7.67 -4.39
N GLY A 9 -1.55 7.24 -3.19
CA GLY A 9 -2.91 7.38 -2.70
C GLY A 9 -2.95 7.52 -1.19
N THR A 10 -3.88 8.34 -0.71
CA THR A 10 -4.10 8.58 0.71
C THR A 10 -5.22 7.68 1.23
N TYR A 11 -4.98 7.00 2.36
CA TYR A 11 -5.92 6.05 2.96
C TYR A 11 -6.01 6.28 4.47
N THR A 12 -7.11 5.82 5.07
CA THR A 12 -7.30 5.85 6.53
C THR A 12 -7.65 4.46 7.04
N ILE A 13 -7.00 4.06 8.13
CA ILE A 13 -7.32 2.84 8.90
C ILE A 13 -7.94 3.22 10.25
N ALA A 14 -9.03 2.55 10.63
CA ALA A 14 -9.73 2.82 11.88
C ALA A 14 -8.87 2.46 13.10
N ALA A 15 -9.19 3.06 14.26
CA ALA A 15 -8.56 2.74 15.54
C ALA A 15 -8.69 1.25 15.88
N ASN A 16 -7.67 0.66 16.51
CA ASN A 16 -7.66 -0.73 17.01
C ASN A 16 -8.13 -1.78 15.98
N SER A 17 -7.80 -1.58 14.71
CA SER A 17 -8.30 -2.42 13.62
C SER A 17 -7.17 -3.09 12.85
N SER A 18 -7.50 -4.19 12.17
CA SER A 18 -6.63 -4.83 11.18
C SER A 18 -7.46 -5.05 9.93
N GLN A 19 -7.00 -4.52 8.79
CA GLN A 19 -7.73 -4.61 7.54
C GLN A 19 -6.80 -4.74 6.34
N PRO A 20 -7.21 -5.50 5.30
CA PRO A 20 -6.48 -5.60 4.05
C PRO A 20 -6.71 -4.37 3.18
N PHE A 21 -5.65 -3.89 2.54
CA PHE A 21 -5.67 -2.89 1.48
C PHE A 21 -5.20 -3.54 0.18
N THR A 22 -5.88 -3.23 -0.93
CA THR A 22 -5.53 -3.77 -2.25
C THR A 22 -5.02 -2.65 -3.13
N PHE A 23 -3.82 -2.84 -3.68
CA PHE A 23 -3.15 -1.90 -4.56
C PHE A 23 -2.82 -2.57 -5.90
N TRP A 24 -2.93 -1.82 -6.98
CA TRP A 24 -2.61 -2.31 -8.32
C TRP A 24 -2.15 -1.18 -9.23
N TRP A 25 -1.39 -1.52 -10.27
CA TRP A 25 -0.97 -0.53 -11.27
C TRP A 25 -2.03 -0.26 -12.34
N GLY A 26 -2.95 -1.22 -12.54
CA GLY A 26 -4.06 -1.13 -13.49
C GLY A 26 -3.64 -1.43 -14.92
N ARG A 27 -4.36 -0.86 -15.89
CA ARG A 27 -4.23 -1.18 -17.33
C ARG A 27 -2.81 -0.97 -17.87
N ASP A 28 -2.02 -0.12 -17.23
CA ASP A 28 -0.66 0.20 -17.68
C ASP A 28 0.37 -0.86 -17.31
N SER A 29 0.03 -1.82 -16.44
CA SER A 29 0.93 -2.89 -15.97
C SER A 29 1.68 -3.59 -17.11
N LYS A 30 2.97 -3.85 -16.88
CA LYS A 30 3.88 -4.58 -17.77
C LYS A 30 4.16 -5.99 -17.26
N ALA A 31 3.33 -6.49 -16.35
CA ALA A 31 3.42 -7.86 -15.84
C ALA A 31 3.50 -8.88 -17.00
N PRO A 32 4.32 -9.94 -16.87
CA PRO A 32 5.09 -10.31 -15.67
C PRO A 32 6.47 -9.63 -15.58
N ASN A 33 6.83 -8.75 -16.52
CA ASN A 33 8.18 -8.18 -16.63
C ASN A 33 8.34 -6.87 -15.84
N GLU A 34 7.60 -6.70 -14.74
CA GLU A 34 7.72 -5.53 -13.87
C GLU A 34 7.91 -5.94 -12.41
N PHE A 35 8.71 -5.18 -11.68
CA PHE A 35 8.68 -5.15 -10.23
C PHE A 35 7.59 -4.17 -9.79
N PHE A 36 6.78 -4.53 -8.80
CA PHE A 36 5.76 -3.66 -8.22
C PHE A 36 5.78 -3.78 -6.70
N ASP A 37 5.86 -2.64 -6.02
CA ASP A 37 5.82 -2.56 -4.55
C ASP A 37 5.08 -1.29 -4.08
N VAL A 38 4.64 -1.34 -2.83
CA VAL A 38 3.96 -0.25 -2.14
C VAL A 38 4.61 -0.02 -0.79
N SER A 39 5.05 1.21 -0.55
CA SER A 39 5.49 1.65 0.78
C SER A 39 4.39 2.44 1.49
N ILE A 40 4.31 2.29 2.81
CA ILE A 40 3.31 2.93 3.66
C ILE A 40 3.99 4.02 4.49
N ALA A 41 3.45 5.24 4.42
CA ALA A 41 3.94 6.40 5.17
C ALA A 41 2.80 7.01 6.00
N PRO A 42 2.65 6.61 7.29
CA PRO A 42 1.67 7.21 8.19
C PRO A 42 1.90 8.72 8.36
N HIS A 43 0.81 9.49 8.35
CA HIS A 43 0.85 10.92 8.65
C HIS A 43 1.11 11.08 10.15
N LEU A 44 2.13 11.85 10.49
CA LEU A 44 2.39 12.19 11.89
C LEU A 44 1.26 13.09 12.40
N ASP A 45 0.58 12.65 13.46
CA ASP A 45 -0.40 13.48 14.15
C ASP A 45 0.25 14.19 15.34
N THR A 46 0.31 15.51 15.27
CA THR A 46 0.89 16.36 16.32
C THR A 46 0.08 16.34 17.62
N LYS A 47 -1.18 15.88 17.59
CA LYS A 47 -2.03 15.70 18.78
C LYS A 47 -1.77 14.38 19.50
N HIS A 48 -1.13 13.41 18.83
CA HIS A 48 -0.88 12.09 19.35
C HIS A 48 0.63 11.80 19.35
N ALA A 49 1.34 12.39 20.31
CA ALA A 49 2.80 12.30 20.42
C ALA A 49 3.34 10.88 20.59
N SER A 50 2.50 9.93 21.04
CA SER A 50 2.82 8.52 21.23
C SER A 50 2.20 7.62 20.17
N MET A 51 2.08 8.10 18.93
CA MET A 51 1.54 7.29 17.83
C MET A 51 2.44 6.09 17.57
N GLU A 52 1.87 4.89 17.71
CA GLU A 52 2.51 3.63 17.33
C GLU A 52 2.50 3.50 15.79
N PRO A 53 3.56 2.90 15.20
CA PRO A 53 3.60 2.67 13.77
C PRO A 53 2.48 1.72 13.32
N LEU A 54 2.02 1.89 12.08
CA LEU A 54 1.19 0.87 11.44
C LEU A 54 2.04 -0.38 11.21
N HIS A 55 1.52 -1.54 11.60
CA HIS A 55 2.22 -2.81 11.42
C HIS A 55 1.69 -3.54 10.19
N GLU A 56 2.58 -3.90 9.27
CA GLU A 56 2.26 -4.87 8.22
C GLU A 56 2.19 -6.26 8.85
N THR A 57 0.99 -6.85 8.88
CA THR A 57 0.79 -8.19 9.47
C THR A 57 0.72 -9.29 8.43
N ASP A 58 0.42 -8.95 7.18
CA ASP A 58 0.43 -9.88 6.06
C ASP A 58 0.65 -9.14 4.73
N ARG A 59 1.26 -9.80 3.76
CA ARG A 59 1.61 -9.26 2.45
C ARG A 59 1.54 -10.35 1.40
N ALA A 60 0.72 -10.13 0.38
CA ALA A 60 0.61 -11.02 -0.77
C ALA A 60 0.73 -10.24 -2.07
N VAL A 61 1.58 -10.73 -2.99
CA VAL A 61 1.70 -10.22 -4.35
C VAL A 61 1.27 -11.31 -5.30
N TYR A 62 0.33 -11.00 -6.18
CA TYR A 62 -0.15 -11.92 -7.19
C TYR A 62 -0.28 -11.21 -8.53
N TRP A 63 -0.15 -12.01 -9.57
CA TRP A 63 -0.39 -11.56 -10.92
C TRP A 63 -1.83 -11.93 -11.31
N ASP A 64 -2.67 -10.92 -11.55
CA ASP A 64 -4.02 -11.12 -12.07
C ASP A 64 -4.05 -10.84 -13.57
N HIS A 65 -4.14 -11.93 -14.34
CA HIS A 65 -4.24 -11.91 -15.80
C HIS A 65 -5.66 -11.53 -16.28
N ARG A 66 -6.64 -11.42 -15.38
CA ARG A 66 -8.04 -11.11 -15.71
C ARG A 66 -8.27 -9.61 -15.55
N GLY A 67 -8.61 -8.93 -16.64
CA GLY A 67 -9.24 -7.60 -16.56
C GLY A 67 -8.31 -6.38 -16.39
N GLY A 68 -7.07 -6.43 -16.89
CA GLY A 68 -6.25 -5.21 -17.01
C GLY A 68 -5.85 -4.59 -15.66
N VAL A 69 -5.68 -5.42 -14.63
CA VAL A 69 -5.24 -5.00 -13.29
C VAL A 69 -3.73 -5.19 -13.12
N GLY A 70 -3.16 -6.25 -13.70
CA GLY A 70 -1.71 -6.47 -13.73
C GLY A 70 -1.19 -7.18 -12.48
N VAL A 71 -0.07 -6.69 -11.92
CA VAL A 71 0.36 -7.09 -10.58
C VAL A 71 -0.53 -6.41 -9.54
N VAL A 72 -1.00 -7.20 -8.58
CA VAL A 72 -1.80 -6.75 -7.44
C VAL A 72 -1.04 -7.07 -6.16
N LEU A 73 -1.02 -6.10 -5.25
CA LEU A 73 -0.44 -6.21 -3.92
C LEU A 73 -1.56 -6.05 -2.90
N ILE A 74 -1.80 -7.08 -2.09
CA ILE A 74 -2.64 -6.99 -0.90
C ILE A 74 -1.73 -6.84 0.31
N LEU A 75 -1.98 -5.81 1.11
CA LEU A 75 -1.26 -5.52 2.34
C LEU A 75 -2.24 -5.44 3.50
N THR A 76 -2.07 -6.28 4.52
CA THR A 76 -2.85 -6.17 5.75
C THR A 76 -2.10 -5.30 6.74
N LEU A 77 -2.73 -4.20 7.13
CA LEU A 77 -2.20 -3.27 8.12
C LEU A 77 -2.97 -3.42 9.43
N LYS A 78 -2.24 -3.35 10.54
CA LYS A 78 -2.79 -3.25 11.90
C LYS A 78 -2.52 -1.87 12.46
N ASN A 79 -3.59 -1.19 12.86
CA ASN A 79 -3.54 0.02 13.64
C ASN A 79 -3.81 -0.31 15.11
N SER A 80 -2.76 -0.28 15.93
CA SER A 80 -2.86 -0.49 17.39
C SER A 80 -3.17 0.81 18.15
N ASN A 81 -3.24 1.95 17.46
CA ASN A 81 -3.60 3.22 18.08
C ASN A 81 -5.09 3.25 18.41
N ASN A 82 -5.45 4.01 19.45
CA ASN A 82 -6.83 4.27 19.84
C ASN A 82 -7.50 5.39 19.02
N PHE A 83 -6.86 5.85 17.95
CA PHE A 83 -7.38 6.81 16.98
C PHE A 83 -7.18 6.30 15.53
N PRO A 84 -8.00 6.75 14.57
CA PRO A 84 -7.78 6.46 13.15
C PRO A 84 -6.46 7.07 12.67
N VAL A 85 -5.72 6.33 11.83
CA VAL A 85 -4.45 6.79 11.25
C VAL A 85 -4.62 6.95 9.75
N THR A 86 -4.24 8.11 9.23
CA THR A 86 -4.13 8.36 7.79
C THR A 86 -2.70 8.07 7.34
N PHE A 87 -2.54 7.49 6.14
CA PHE A 87 -1.23 7.19 5.57
C PHE A 87 -1.22 7.39 4.05
N GLU A 88 -0.04 7.68 3.50
CA GLU A 88 0.21 7.60 2.06
C GLU A 88 0.68 6.19 1.68
N ALA A 89 0.06 5.62 0.66
CA ALA A 89 0.56 4.44 -0.03
C ALA A 89 1.31 4.90 -1.30
N ASN A 90 2.62 4.72 -1.31
CA ASN A 90 3.47 5.10 -2.43
C ASN A 90 3.78 3.88 -3.27
N HIS A 91 3.23 3.85 -4.48
CA HIS A 91 3.38 2.78 -5.43
C HIS A 91 4.63 3.02 -6.28
N VAL A 92 5.46 1.99 -6.44
CA VAL A 92 6.63 2.00 -7.32
C VAL A 92 6.53 0.82 -8.28
N ARG A 93 6.77 1.07 -9.57
CA ARG A 93 7.05 -0.01 -10.50
C ARG A 93 8.33 0.21 -11.32
N ILE A 94 8.99 -0.88 -11.68
CA ILE A 94 10.24 -0.88 -12.46
C ILE A 94 10.15 -1.90 -13.58
N TYR A 95 10.41 -1.49 -14.84
CA TYR A 95 10.31 -2.34 -16.04
C TYR A 95 11.18 -1.85 -17.21
#